data_AF-A0A6B3UM39-F1
#
_entry.id   AF-A0A6B3UM39-F1
#
_cell.length_a   1.000
_cell.length_b   1.000
_cell.length_c   1.000
_cell.angle_alpha   90.00
_cell.angle_beta   90.00
_cell.angle_gamma   90.00
#
_symmetry.space_group_name_H-M   'P 1'
#
loop_
_entity.id
_entity.type
_entity.pdbx_description
1 polymer ?
#
loop_
_entity_poly.entity_id
_entity_poly.type
_entity_poly.pdbx_seq_one_letter_code
_entity_poly.pdbx_strand_id
1 'polypeptide(L)'
;MTDTLPGCPSTGRVTAGETAADPEAFVRAREDGAQVLELVVRGARCAGCLGKIERGVGALPGVETARLNLTTGKLSVAWTPGATSSRRIVETVTDLGYAAAPFDPTEAKAGEDREGRRLAIALGVAAFGAMNTMMFTVPVWSGVGMGEGVRGFMYWASAIVATPCALWAGMPFFESAWRSLRKGRANMDVPISIGVLLTLAISFSETFLRGKDAYFDAAVSLLFLLLIGRYLDHRLRATARSAARDLLALQARTAAVLQADGSELSVPVRDVVVDDRLAVAPGDRIPVDAVVEEGASDLDLALVTGETAPARAGAGDRLPAGALNLTGRLVLR
;
A
#
# COMPACT_ATOMS: atom_id res chain seq x y z
N MET A 1 -59.61 6.73 0.09
CA MET A 1 -58.79 6.68 1.31
C MET A 1 -58.71 5.20 1.69
N THR A 2 -57.69 4.44 1.35
CA THR A 2 -56.25 4.70 1.52
C THR A 2 -55.43 4.14 0.36
N ASP A 3 -54.35 4.86 0.13
CA ASP A 3 -53.41 4.83 -0.99
C ASP A 3 -52.38 3.69 -0.81
N THR A 4 -52.34 2.74 -1.74
CA THR A 4 -51.23 1.76 -1.84
C THR A 4 -50.31 2.19 -2.97
N LEU A 5 -49.22 2.86 -2.60
CA LEU A 5 -48.15 3.26 -3.51
C LEU A 5 -47.56 2.04 -4.25
N PRO A 6 -47.30 2.12 -5.56
CA PRO A 6 -46.60 1.08 -6.29
C PRO A 6 -45.13 1.03 -5.85
N GLY A 7 -44.71 -0.14 -5.36
CA GLY A 7 -43.35 -0.41 -4.94
C GLY A 7 -42.35 -0.25 -6.09
N CYS A 8 -41.22 0.36 -5.75
CA CYS A 8 -40.08 0.62 -6.62
C CYS A 8 -39.58 -0.65 -7.35
N PRO A 9 -39.43 -0.66 -8.68
CA PRO A 9 -38.85 -1.76 -9.43
C PRO A 9 -37.32 -1.64 -9.42
N SER A 10 -36.67 -1.82 -8.27
CA SER A 10 -35.20 -1.75 -8.17
C SER A 10 -34.53 -3.07 -7.79
N THR A 11 -35.24 -4.19 -7.84
CA THR A 11 -34.63 -5.54 -7.81
C THR A 11 -34.42 -6.06 -9.23
N GLY A 12 -33.75 -5.25 -10.05
CA GLY A 12 -33.06 -5.77 -11.21
C GLY A 12 -31.97 -6.71 -10.70
N ARG A 13 -32.09 -8.01 -11.04
CA ARG A 13 -30.95 -8.92 -11.00
C ARG A 13 -29.81 -8.20 -11.72
N VAL A 14 -28.74 -7.86 -11.00
CA VAL A 14 -27.47 -7.48 -11.61
C VAL A 14 -27.03 -8.70 -12.41
N THR A 15 -27.34 -8.70 -13.70
CA THR A 15 -26.82 -9.69 -14.64
C THR A 15 -25.31 -9.58 -14.60
N ALA A 16 -24.64 -10.72 -14.38
CA ALA A 16 -23.20 -10.86 -14.42
C ALA A 16 -22.65 -10.27 -15.73
N GLY A 17 -22.22 -9.02 -15.65
CA GLY A 17 -21.72 -8.20 -16.74
C GLY A 17 -21.04 -6.94 -16.23
N GLU A 18 -20.85 -6.81 -14.90
CA GLU A 18 -19.83 -5.90 -14.37
C GLU A 18 -18.48 -6.50 -14.75
N THR A 19 -17.79 -5.83 -15.66
CA THR A 19 -16.37 -5.93 -16.05
C THR A 19 -15.48 -6.53 -14.96
N ALA A 20 -15.54 -7.85 -14.80
CA ALA A 20 -14.55 -8.58 -14.05
C ALA A 20 -13.32 -8.59 -14.95
N ALA A 21 -12.34 -7.76 -14.59
CA ALA A 21 -11.07 -7.63 -15.28
C ALA A 21 -10.58 -9.00 -15.75
N ASP A 22 -10.30 -9.13 -17.06
CA ASP A 22 -9.86 -10.42 -17.60
C ASP A 22 -8.58 -10.85 -16.87
N PRO A 23 -8.61 -11.96 -16.10
CA PRO A 23 -7.45 -12.38 -15.35
C PRO A 23 -6.29 -12.79 -16.25
N GLU A 24 -6.52 -13.09 -17.54
CA GLU A 24 -5.46 -13.32 -18.53
C GLU A 24 -4.54 -12.11 -18.70
N ALA A 25 -5.07 -10.89 -18.61
CA ALA A 25 -4.31 -9.65 -18.73
C ALA A 25 -3.22 -9.49 -17.64
N PHE A 26 -3.40 -10.13 -16.49
CA PHE A 26 -2.50 -10.00 -15.33
C PHE A 26 -1.54 -11.19 -15.19
N VAL A 27 -1.58 -12.14 -16.12
CA VAL A 27 -0.69 -13.30 -16.14
C VAL A 27 0.71 -12.87 -16.57
N ARG A 28 1.72 -13.33 -15.82
CA ARG A 28 3.13 -13.07 -16.11
C ARG A 28 3.85 -14.38 -16.37
N ALA A 29 4.75 -14.38 -17.35
CA ALA A 29 5.66 -15.51 -17.55
C ALA A 29 6.80 -15.46 -16.52
N ARG A 30 7.09 -16.60 -15.89
CA ARG A 30 8.28 -16.84 -15.06
C ARG A 30 9.43 -17.32 -15.95
N GLU A 31 10.66 -17.11 -15.51
CA GLU A 31 11.88 -17.42 -16.30
C GLU A 31 12.00 -18.89 -16.73
N ASP A 32 11.32 -19.80 -16.03
CA ASP A 32 11.25 -21.23 -16.33
C ASP A 32 10.07 -21.63 -17.22
N GLY A 33 9.34 -20.65 -17.76
CA GLY A 33 8.20 -20.87 -18.66
C GLY A 33 6.85 -21.10 -17.97
N ALA A 34 6.80 -21.09 -16.64
CA ALA A 34 5.53 -21.14 -15.90
C ALA A 34 4.76 -19.80 -16.01
N GLN A 35 3.43 -19.87 -16.00
CA GLN A 35 2.56 -18.69 -15.87
C GLN A 35 2.28 -18.42 -14.39
N VAL A 36 2.30 -17.14 -14.00
CA VAL A 36 2.09 -16.69 -12.62
C VAL A 36 0.99 -15.64 -12.59
N LEU A 37 0.08 -15.78 -11.63
CA LEU A 37 -0.99 -14.83 -11.33
C LEU A 37 -1.02 -14.56 -9.83
N GLU A 38 -1.07 -13.28 -9.48
CA GLU A 38 -1.38 -12.85 -8.12
C GLU A 38 -2.85 -12.46 -8.03
N LEU A 39 -3.52 -12.94 -7.00
CA LEU A 39 -4.93 -12.66 -6.71
C LEU A 39 -5.06 -12.06 -5.31
N VAL A 40 -5.94 -11.08 -5.12
CA VAL A 40 -6.43 -10.70 -3.80
C VAL A 40 -7.65 -11.55 -3.48
N VAL A 41 -7.60 -12.30 -2.39
CA VAL A 41 -8.69 -13.16 -1.92
C VAL A 41 -9.30 -12.58 -0.64
N ARG A 42 -10.62 -12.35 -0.66
CA ARG A 42 -11.38 -11.83 0.48
C ARG A 42 -12.20 -12.92 1.16
N GLY A 43 -12.37 -12.77 2.47
CA GLY A 43 -13.17 -13.67 3.31
C GLY A 43 -12.40 -14.81 3.97
N ALA A 44 -11.14 -15.04 3.58
CA ALA A 44 -10.27 -16.00 4.26
C ALA A 44 -9.79 -15.41 5.61
N ARG A 45 -10.17 -16.04 6.73
CA ARG A 45 -9.88 -15.54 8.10
C ARG A 45 -9.16 -16.53 9.02
N CYS A 46 -9.00 -17.78 8.60
CA CYS A 46 -8.38 -18.81 9.44
C CYS A 46 -7.49 -19.75 8.61
N ALA A 47 -6.66 -20.54 9.31
CA ALA A 47 -5.82 -21.57 8.70
C ALA A 47 -6.63 -22.61 7.91
N GLY A 48 -7.88 -22.87 8.32
CA GLY A 48 -8.80 -23.72 7.57
C GLY A 48 -9.18 -23.16 6.20
N CYS A 49 -9.41 -21.84 6.11
CA CYS A 49 -9.64 -21.17 4.82
C CYS A 49 -8.40 -21.26 3.92
N LEU A 50 -7.20 -21.02 4.48
CA LEU A 50 -5.94 -21.15 3.75
C LEU A 50 -5.78 -22.54 3.15
N GLY A 51 -5.92 -23.59 3.97
CA GLY A 51 -5.79 -24.96 3.49
C GLY A 51 -6.86 -25.33 2.45
N LYS A 52 -8.08 -24.81 2.57
CA LYS A 52 -9.16 -25.05 1.60
C LYS A 52 -8.83 -24.42 0.25
N ILE A 53 -8.37 -23.17 0.24
CA ILE A 53 -8.03 -22.43 -0.99
C ILE A 53 -6.80 -23.03 -1.66
N GLU A 54 -5.71 -23.24 -0.93
CA GLU A 54 -4.47 -23.79 -1.50
C GLU A 54 -4.66 -25.20 -2.07
N ARG A 55 -5.42 -26.07 -1.38
CA ARG A 55 -5.71 -27.42 -1.91
C ARG A 55 -6.66 -27.38 -3.09
N GLY A 56 -7.68 -26.51 -3.06
CA GLY A 56 -8.65 -26.42 -4.14
C GLY A 56 -8.00 -25.92 -5.44
N VAL A 57 -7.19 -24.86 -5.35
CA VAL A 57 -6.45 -24.34 -6.50
C VAL A 57 -5.31 -25.28 -6.90
N GLY A 58 -4.59 -25.85 -5.93
CA GLY A 58 -3.51 -26.81 -6.18
C GLY A 58 -3.95 -28.14 -6.80
N ALA A 59 -5.25 -28.47 -6.74
CA ALA A 59 -5.81 -29.64 -7.41
C ALA A 59 -6.09 -29.42 -8.91
N LEU A 60 -5.98 -28.18 -9.40
CA LEU A 60 -6.18 -27.89 -10.82
C LEU A 60 -5.02 -28.46 -11.66
N PRO A 61 -5.28 -28.95 -12.88
CA PRO A 61 -4.25 -29.51 -13.75
C PRO A 61 -3.13 -28.51 -14.05
N GLY A 62 -1.88 -28.93 -13.84
CA GLY A 62 -0.69 -28.13 -14.15
C GLY A 62 -0.38 -27.00 -13.16
N VAL A 63 -1.10 -26.87 -12.04
CA VAL A 63 -0.71 -25.94 -10.97
C VAL A 63 0.50 -26.49 -10.23
N GLU A 64 1.60 -25.76 -10.26
CA GLU A 64 2.85 -26.11 -9.58
C GLU A 64 2.82 -25.64 -8.12
N THR A 65 2.37 -24.39 -7.91
CA THR A 65 2.34 -23.78 -6.58
C THR A 65 1.09 -22.93 -6.42
N ALA A 66 0.40 -23.09 -5.29
CA ALA A 66 -0.63 -22.18 -4.81
C ALA A 66 -0.30 -21.82 -3.35
N ARG A 67 -0.09 -20.53 -3.08
CA ARG A 67 0.29 -20.03 -1.75
C ARG A 67 -0.53 -18.82 -1.37
N LEU A 68 -1.32 -18.92 -0.30
CA LEU A 68 -2.12 -17.82 0.25
C LEU A 68 -1.42 -17.24 1.49
N ASN A 69 -1.24 -15.93 1.50
CA ASN A 69 -0.81 -15.20 2.69
C ASN A 69 -2.03 -14.60 3.40
N LEU A 70 -2.44 -15.18 4.53
CA LEU A 70 -3.62 -14.73 5.30
C LEU A 70 -3.53 -13.29 5.82
N THR A 71 -2.32 -12.79 6.11
CA THR A 71 -2.13 -11.42 6.62
C THR A 71 -2.36 -10.38 5.54
N THR A 72 -2.01 -10.70 4.30
CA THR A 72 -2.13 -9.77 3.16
C THR A 72 -3.31 -10.09 2.25
N GLY A 73 -3.96 -11.24 2.42
CA GLY A 73 -5.02 -11.73 1.53
C GLY A 73 -4.52 -12.13 0.14
N LYS A 74 -3.21 -12.17 -0.11
CA LYS A 74 -2.65 -12.42 -1.44
C LYS A 74 -2.45 -13.91 -1.70
N LEU A 75 -3.01 -14.40 -2.80
CA LEU A 75 -2.81 -15.74 -3.33
C LEU A 75 -1.90 -15.65 -4.55
N SER A 76 -0.74 -16.29 -4.49
CA SER A 76 0.15 -16.47 -5.64
C SER A 76 -0.05 -17.86 -6.21
N VAL A 77 -0.34 -17.94 -7.51
CA VAL A 77 -0.53 -19.19 -8.24
C VAL A 77 0.44 -19.25 -9.41
N ALA A 78 1.16 -20.36 -9.53
CA ALA A 78 2.02 -20.66 -10.67
C ALA A 78 1.56 -21.97 -11.32
N TRP A 79 1.44 -21.98 -12.64
CA TRP A 79 0.99 -23.15 -13.40
C TRP A 79 1.67 -23.25 -14.76
N THR A 80 1.69 -24.46 -15.31
CA THR A 80 2.21 -24.74 -16.64
C THR A 80 1.27 -24.21 -17.73
N PRO A 81 1.76 -23.46 -18.74
CA PRO A 81 0.94 -22.96 -19.84
C PRO A 81 0.13 -24.07 -20.53
N GLY A 82 -1.13 -23.80 -20.85
CA GLY A 82 -2.01 -24.73 -21.57
C GLY A 82 -2.67 -25.83 -20.74
N ALA A 83 -2.25 -26.04 -19.49
CA ALA A 83 -2.88 -27.05 -18.61
C ALA A 83 -4.14 -26.53 -17.89
N THR A 84 -4.15 -25.25 -17.53
CA THR A 84 -5.27 -24.54 -16.87
C THR A 84 -5.27 -23.07 -17.30
N SER A 85 -6.43 -22.41 -17.26
CA SER A 85 -6.57 -20.97 -17.53
C SER A 85 -6.67 -20.14 -16.25
N SER A 86 -6.25 -18.87 -16.33
CA SER A 86 -6.36 -17.89 -15.24
C SER A 86 -7.82 -17.72 -14.77
N ARG A 87 -8.78 -17.72 -15.70
CA ARG A 87 -10.23 -17.67 -15.41
C ARG A 87 -10.66 -18.85 -14.54
N ARG A 88 -10.24 -20.07 -14.86
CA ARG A 88 -10.59 -21.27 -14.08
C ARG A 88 -10.02 -21.23 -12.66
N ILE A 89 -8.85 -20.61 -12.46
CA ILE A 89 -8.27 -20.41 -11.14
C ILE A 89 -9.14 -19.46 -10.31
N VAL A 90 -9.56 -18.32 -10.89
CA VAL A 90 -10.44 -17.35 -10.20
C VAL A 90 -11.82 -17.95 -9.90
N GLU A 91 -12.41 -18.67 -10.86
CA GLU A 91 -13.68 -19.39 -10.68
C GLU A 91 -13.58 -20.41 -9.54
N THR A 92 -12.49 -21.20 -9.49
CA THR A 92 -12.29 -22.18 -8.41
C THR A 92 -12.25 -21.52 -7.03
N VAL A 93 -11.59 -20.36 -6.89
CA VAL A 93 -11.58 -19.63 -5.61
C VAL A 93 -12.98 -19.09 -5.26
N THR A 94 -13.72 -18.64 -6.26
CA THR A 94 -15.10 -18.14 -6.13
C THR A 94 -16.06 -19.25 -5.71
N ASP A 95 -15.95 -20.43 -6.32
CA ASP A 95 -16.75 -21.63 -6.01
C ASP A 95 -16.49 -22.15 -4.59
N LEU A 96 -15.28 -21.94 -4.06
CA LEU A 96 -14.94 -22.25 -2.67
C LEU A 96 -15.58 -21.26 -1.67
N GLY A 97 -16.20 -20.19 -2.16
CA GLY A 97 -16.94 -19.17 -1.41
C GLY A 97 -16.14 -17.91 -1.10
N TYR A 98 -15.05 -17.64 -1.82
CA TYR A 98 -14.20 -16.48 -1.58
C TYR A 98 -14.16 -15.56 -2.79
N ALA A 99 -14.34 -14.25 -2.58
CA ALA A 99 -14.18 -13.29 -3.66
C ALA A 99 -12.69 -13.15 -4.01
N ALA A 100 -12.36 -13.29 -5.29
CA ALA A 100 -11.00 -13.15 -5.80
C ALA A 100 -10.95 -12.19 -6.99
N ALA A 101 -9.91 -11.36 -7.06
CA ALA A 101 -9.63 -10.54 -8.24
C ALA A 101 -8.13 -10.50 -8.53
N PRO A 102 -7.73 -10.30 -9.81
CA PRO A 102 -6.35 -10.05 -10.19
C PRO A 102 -5.73 -8.93 -9.36
N PHE A 103 -4.54 -9.21 -8.82
CA PHE A 103 -3.74 -8.24 -8.09
C PHE A 103 -2.54 -7.86 -8.93
N ASP A 104 -2.23 -6.56 -8.96
CA ASP A 104 -0.99 -6.12 -9.57
C ASP A 104 0.17 -5.94 -8.58
N PRO A 105 1.22 -6.80 -8.64
CA PRO A 105 2.36 -6.68 -7.74
C PRO A 105 3.27 -5.47 -8.02
N THR A 106 3.21 -4.83 -9.18
CA THR A 106 4.04 -3.65 -9.52
C THR A 106 3.54 -2.40 -8.82
N GLU A 107 2.22 -2.20 -8.69
CA GLU A 107 1.63 -1.15 -7.83
C GLU A 107 1.93 -1.40 -6.34
N ALA A 108 2.03 -2.68 -5.94
CA ALA A 108 2.34 -3.08 -4.57
C ALA A 108 3.81 -2.87 -4.18
N LYS A 109 4.74 -3.17 -5.08
CA LYS A 109 6.19 -3.02 -4.86
C LYS A 109 6.61 -1.56 -4.72
N ALA A 110 5.92 -0.63 -5.39
CA ALA A 110 6.13 0.81 -5.18
C ALA A 110 5.78 1.28 -3.75
N GLY A 111 4.98 0.49 -3.02
CA GLY A 111 4.56 0.72 -1.64
C GLY A 111 5.31 -0.11 -0.60
N GLU A 112 6.51 -0.62 -0.89
CA GLU A 112 7.38 -1.18 0.15
C GLU A 112 7.51 -0.12 1.26
N ASP A 113 7.10 -0.47 2.48
CA ASP A 113 6.92 0.48 3.58
C ASP A 113 8.27 0.97 4.13
N ARG A 114 9.01 1.72 3.31
CA ARG A 114 10.33 2.26 3.62
C ARG A 114 10.26 3.15 4.85
N GLU A 115 9.16 3.87 5.01
CA GLU A 115 8.89 4.70 6.19
C GLU A 115 8.71 3.83 7.44
N GLY A 116 7.87 2.80 7.39
CA GLY A 116 7.70 1.87 8.49
C GLY A 116 8.98 1.11 8.83
N ARG A 117 9.78 0.71 7.84
CA ARG A 117 11.11 0.10 8.05
C ARG A 117 12.07 1.08 8.73
N ARG A 118 12.11 2.34 8.27
CA ARG A 118 12.94 3.39 8.89
C ARG A 118 12.53 3.63 10.34
N LEU A 119 11.23 3.72 10.63
CA LEU A 119 10.69 3.87 11.99
C LEU A 119 10.99 2.65 12.87
N ALA A 120 10.88 1.44 12.33
CA ALA A 120 11.18 0.20 13.07
C ALA A 120 12.66 0.10 13.45
N ILE A 121 13.58 0.45 12.53
CA ILE A 121 15.02 0.45 12.85
C ILE A 121 15.35 1.58 13.83
N ALA A 122 14.79 2.79 13.64
CA ALA A 122 14.92 3.89 14.59
C ALA A 122 14.44 3.51 16.00
N LEU A 123 13.29 2.83 16.09
CA LEU A 123 12.76 2.29 17.33
C LEU A 123 13.72 1.27 17.96
N GLY A 124 14.28 0.35 17.16
CA GLY A 124 15.26 -0.64 17.63
C GLY A 124 16.53 0.01 18.19
N VAL A 125 17.06 1.03 17.50
CA VAL A 125 18.24 1.79 17.97
C VAL A 125 17.94 2.60 19.23
N ALA A 126 16.74 3.22 19.31
CA ALA A 126 16.31 3.91 20.52
C ALA A 126 16.13 2.93 21.70
N ALA A 127 15.57 1.74 21.46
CA ALA A 127 15.42 0.71 22.49
C ALA A 127 16.79 0.23 23.00
N PHE A 128 17.71 -0.06 22.07
CA PHE A 128 19.08 -0.44 22.39
C PHE A 128 19.78 0.65 23.22
N GLY A 129 19.70 1.91 22.77
CA GLY A 129 20.28 3.03 23.49
C GLY A 129 19.66 3.20 24.87
N ALA A 130 18.33 3.16 25.01
CA ALA A 130 17.65 3.33 26.28
C ALA A 130 18.04 2.25 27.30
N MET A 131 18.03 0.97 26.90
CA MET A 131 18.41 -0.14 27.77
C MET A 131 19.87 -0.07 28.22
N ASN A 132 20.79 0.17 27.28
CA ASN A 132 22.22 0.21 27.60
C ASN A 132 22.60 1.46 28.41
N THR A 133 21.97 2.61 28.12
CA THR A 133 22.24 3.85 28.86
C THR A 133 21.72 3.73 30.30
N MET A 134 20.56 3.10 30.51
CA MET A 134 20.05 2.83 31.87
C MET A 134 21.00 1.98 32.70
N MET A 135 21.70 1.01 32.10
CA MET A 135 22.69 0.20 32.82
C MET A 135 23.76 1.06 33.50
N PHE A 136 24.13 2.20 32.90
CA PHE A 136 25.13 3.12 33.43
C PHE A 136 24.55 4.22 34.32
N THR A 137 23.31 4.65 34.08
CA THR A 137 22.68 5.75 34.85
C THR A 137 22.00 5.29 36.13
N VAL A 138 21.42 4.08 36.16
CA VAL A 138 20.73 3.53 37.34
C VAL A 138 21.61 3.47 38.59
N PRO A 139 22.87 3.00 38.54
CA PRO A 139 23.75 2.98 39.70
C PRO A 139 24.09 4.37 40.24
N VAL A 140 24.07 5.39 39.37
CA VAL A 140 24.33 6.78 39.75
C VAL A 140 23.11 7.39 40.44
N TRP A 141 21.90 7.09 39.93
CA TRP A 141 20.63 7.54 40.50
C TRP A 141 20.26 6.87 41.82
N SER A 142 20.61 5.59 41.99
CA SER A 142 20.30 4.84 43.21
C SER A 142 21.12 5.28 44.42
N GLY A 143 22.04 6.23 44.25
CA GLY A 143 22.79 6.84 45.34
C GLY A 143 23.79 5.89 46.02
N VAL A 144 24.12 4.77 45.37
CA VAL A 144 25.20 3.90 45.86
C VAL A 144 26.47 4.75 45.89
N GLY A 145 27.18 4.75 47.02
CA GLY A 145 28.35 5.61 47.24
C GLY A 145 29.46 5.36 46.21
N MET A 146 29.40 6.07 45.08
CA MET A 146 30.42 6.04 44.03
C MET A 146 31.36 7.22 44.21
N GLY A 147 32.66 6.92 44.22
CA GLY A 147 33.70 7.94 44.10
C GLY A 147 33.56 8.72 42.78
N GLU A 148 34.02 9.97 42.77
CA GLU A 148 33.88 10.89 41.64
C GLU A 148 34.44 10.32 40.32
N GLY A 149 35.53 9.56 40.38
CA GLY A 149 36.13 8.92 39.20
C GLY A 149 35.22 7.85 38.57
N VAL A 150 34.54 7.04 39.38
CA VAL A 150 33.63 5.98 38.88
C VAL A 150 32.38 6.62 38.27
N ARG A 151 31.83 7.66 38.90
CA ARG A 151 30.69 8.43 38.37
C ARG A 151 31.01 9.04 37.01
N GLY A 152 32.17 9.69 36.89
CA GLY A 152 32.63 10.26 35.63
C GLY A 152 32.76 9.20 34.53
N PHE A 153 33.33 8.04 34.86
CA PHE A 153 33.40 6.93 33.92
C PHE A 153 32.02 6.43 33.47
N MET A 154 31.06 6.27 34.39
CA MET A 154 29.68 5.89 34.06
C MET A 154 29.00 6.91 33.14
N TYR A 155 29.19 8.21 33.37
CA TYR A 155 28.64 9.25 32.50
C TYR A 155 29.29 9.29 31.11
N TRP A 156 30.59 9.09 31.01
CA TRP A 156 31.24 8.99 29.71
C TRP A 156 30.83 7.73 28.94
N ALA A 157 30.69 6.59 29.63
CA ALA A 157 30.17 5.36 29.05
C ALA A 157 28.73 5.55 28.54
N SER A 158 27.89 6.18 29.36
CA SER A 158 26.52 6.58 29.01
C SER A 158 26.50 7.52 27.79
N ALA A 159 27.35 8.54 27.74
CA ALA A 159 27.45 9.48 26.63
C ALA A 159 27.83 8.80 25.31
N ILE A 160 28.79 7.87 25.33
CA ILE A 160 29.26 7.14 24.14
C ILE A 160 28.14 6.29 23.53
N VAL A 161 27.26 5.73 24.35
CA VAL A 161 26.12 4.91 23.88
C VAL A 161 24.94 5.79 23.49
N ALA A 162 24.55 6.72 24.36
CA ALA A 162 23.34 7.51 24.22
C ALA A 162 23.41 8.48 23.04
N THR A 163 24.56 9.14 22.83
CA THR A 163 24.70 10.17 21.80
C THR A 163 24.48 9.65 20.38
N PRO A 164 25.18 8.59 19.90
CA PRO A 164 24.93 8.07 18.56
C PRO A 164 23.51 7.51 18.42
N CYS A 165 22.98 6.86 19.47
CA CYS A 165 21.61 6.34 19.45
C CYS A 165 20.57 7.46 19.34
N ALA A 166 20.71 8.52 20.15
CA ALA A 166 19.79 9.66 20.16
C ALA A 166 19.85 10.44 18.84
N LEU A 167 21.05 10.68 18.31
CA LEU A 167 21.20 11.39 17.04
C LEU A 167 20.61 10.58 15.89
N TRP A 168 20.91 9.28 15.82
CA TRP A 168 20.45 8.42 14.73
C TRP A 168 18.95 8.12 14.80
N ALA A 169 18.45 7.70 15.97
CA ALA A 169 17.02 7.42 16.16
C ALA A 169 16.16 8.69 16.14
N GLY A 170 16.74 9.85 16.50
CA GLY A 170 16.08 11.15 16.47
C GLY A 170 15.94 11.76 15.06
N MET A 171 16.67 11.26 14.05
CA MET A 171 16.64 11.82 12.69
C MET A 171 15.25 12.06 12.09
N PRO A 172 14.24 11.16 12.24
CA PRO A 172 12.90 11.40 11.73
C PRO A 172 12.24 12.67 12.32
N PHE A 173 12.52 12.97 13.59
CA PHE A 173 12.01 14.19 14.26
C PHE A 173 12.82 15.41 13.81
N PHE A 174 14.15 15.33 13.78
CA PHE A 174 15.01 16.44 13.38
C PHE A 174 14.76 16.90 11.94
N GLU A 175 14.63 15.96 10.99
CA GLU A 175 14.31 16.27 9.59
C GLU A 175 12.92 16.90 9.43
N SER A 176 11.96 16.46 10.23
CA SER A 176 10.60 17.02 10.23
C SER A 176 10.56 18.42 10.82
N ALA A 177 11.25 18.63 11.95
CA ALA A 177 11.36 19.91 12.62
C ALA A 177 12.05 20.95 11.73
N TRP A 178 13.18 20.59 11.11
CA TRP A 178 13.92 21.48 10.21
C TRP A 178 13.08 21.90 9.00
N ARG A 179 12.36 20.95 8.37
CA ARG A 179 11.46 21.25 7.25
C ARG A 179 10.30 22.15 7.65
N SER A 180 9.75 21.99 8.85
CA SER A 180 8.65 22.84 9.36
C SER A 180 9.13 24.26 9.63
N LEU A 181 10.27 24.39 10.32
CA LEU A 181 10.83 25.67 10.71
C LEU A 181 11.28 26.49 9.50
N ARG A 182 11.87 25.86 8.48
CA ARG A 182 12.23 26.51 7.21
C ARG A 182 11.01 27.09 6.48
N LYS A 183 9.80 26.56 6.74
CA LYS A 183 8.54 27.07 6.18
C LYS A 183 7.82 28.05 7.12
N GLY A 184 8.47 28.50 8.19
CA GLY A 184 7.90 29.43 9.17
C GLY A 184 6.77 28.83 10.02
N ARG A 185 6.68 27.49 10.12
CA ARG A 185 5.66 26.80 10.93
C ARG A 185 6.33 25.95 12.01
N ALA A 186 5.61 25.75 13.11
CA ALA A 186 5.99 24.79 14.15
C ALA A 186 5.07 23.56 14.08
N ASN A 187 5.66 22.37 14.16
CA ASN A 187 4.92 21.11 14.31
C ASN A 187 5.33 20.42 15.61
N MET A 188 4.67 19.31 15.94
CA MET A 188 4.95 18.52 17.16
C MET A 188 6.41 18.06 17.26
N ASP A 189 7.10 17.89 16.12
CA ASP A 189 8.48 17.42 16.08
C ASP A 189 9.50 18.51 16.47
N VAL A 190 9.12 19.81 16.42
CA VAL A 190 10.00 20.93 16.79
C VAL A 190 10.32 20.93 18.30
N PRO A 191 9.34 20.94 19.23
CA PRO A 191 9.63 20.85 20.66
C PRO A 191 10.41 19.59 21.05
N ILE A 192 10.10 18.43 20.43
CA ILE A 192 10.80 17.17 20.67
C ILE A 192 12.28 17.31 20.29
N SER A 193 12.55 17.85 19.11
CA SER A 193 13.91 18.04 18.59
C SER A 193 14.73 18.96 19.49
N ILE A 194 14.14 20.08 19.91
CA ILE A 194 14.79 21.03 20.83
C ILE A 194 15.06 20.35 22.17
N GLY A 195 14.08 19.63 22.73
CA GLY A 195 14.22 18.93 24.00
C GLY A 195 15.36 17.92 23.98
N VAL A 196 15.43 17.06 22.95
CA VAL A 196 16.50 16.06 22.84
C VAL A 196 17.87 16.72 22.70
N LEU A 197 18.01 17.72 21.82
CA LEU A 197 19.28 18.41 21.61
C LEU A 197 19.75 19.16 22.86
N LEU A 198 18.82 19.83 23.55
CA LEU A 198 19.11 20.55 24.78
C LEU A 198 19.50 19.59 25.91
N THR A 199 18.78 18.48 26.07
CA THR A 199 19.12 17.46 27.07
C THR A 199 20.50 16.87 26.82
N LEU A 200 20.86 16.59 25.56
CA LEU A 200 22.22 16.15 25.22
C LEU A 200 23.25 17.23 25.54
N ALA A 201 23.01 18.49 25.16
CA ALA A 201 23.93 19.60 25.42
C ALA A 201 24.17 19.81 26.93
N ILE A 202 23.11 19.80 27.74
CA ILE A 202 23.18 19.91 29.20
C ILE A 202 23.95 18.70 29.77
N SER A 203 23.65 17.50 29.30
CA SER A 203 24.32 16.28 29.78
C SER A 203 25.83 16.30 29.47
N PHE A 204 26.22 16.80 28.30
CA PHE A 204 27.62 17.02 27.98
C PHE A 204 28.24 18.09 28.89
N SER A 205 27.61 19.25 29.09
CA SER A 205 28.15 20.29 29.96
C SER A 205 28.35 19.81 31.40
N GLU A 206 27.37 19.11 31.97
CA GLU A 206 27.47 18.51 33.30
C GLU A 206 28.59 17.47 33.36
N THR A 207 28.73 16.63 32.33
CA THR A 207 29.80 15.61 32.29
C THR A 207 31.20 16.22 32.23
N PHE A 208 31.38 17.31 31.47
CA PHE A 208 32.65 18.04 31.40
C PHE A 208 32.97 18.79 32.70
N LEU A 209 31.96 19.40 33.32
CA LEU A 209 32.09 20.18 34.57
C LEU A 209 32.13 19.30 35.82
N ARG A 210 32.12 17.97 35.68
CA ARG A 210 32.01 17.00 36.79
C ARG A 210 30.81 17.27 37.68
N GLY A 211 29.72 17.65 37.01
CA GLY A 211 28.41 17.88 37.58
C GLY A 211 27.81 16.65 38.26
N LYS A 212 26.71 16.88 38.98
CA LYS A 212 26.09 15.84 39.82
C LYS A 212 25.13 14.94 39.06
N ASP A 213 24.53 15.45 37.98
CA ASP A 213 23.44 14.77 37.27
C ASP A 213 23.59 14.94 35.75
N ALA A 214 23.74 13.84 35.02
CA ALA A 214 23.70 13.81 33.55
C ALA A 214 22.47 13.03 33.08
N TYR A 215 21.80 13.53 32.03
CA TYR A 215 20.46 13.08 31.59
C TYR A 215 20.47 12.42 30.20
N PHE A 216 21.56 11.73 29.86
CA PHE A 216 21.71 11.05 28.57
C PHE A 216 20.62 9.99 28.34
N ASP A 217 20.22 9.29 29.40
CA ASP A 217 19.15 8.29 29.38
C ASP A 217 17.79 8.91 29.10
N ALA A 218 17.50 10.10 29.64
CA ALA A 218 16.26 10.81 29.40
C ALA A 218 16.07 11.17 27.92
N ALA A 219 17.14 11.61 27.24
CA ALA A 219 17.10 11.92 25.81
C ALA A 219 16.72 10.70 24.95
N VAL A 220 17.36 9.55 25.19
CA VAL A 220 17.13 8.33 24.41
C VAL A 220 15.81 7.66 24.79
N SER A 221 15.45 7.64 26.07
CA SER A 221 14.19 7.04 26.56
C SER A 221 12.98 7.82 26.07
N LEU A 222 13.06 9.15 26.02
CA LEU A 222 12.02 9.99 25.43
C LEU A 222 11.82 9.65 23.95
N LEU A 223 12.92 9.56 23.18
CA LEU A 223 12.86 9.15 21.77
C LEU A 223 12.26 7.76 21.61
N PHE A 224 12.65 6.80 22.45
CA PHE A 224 12.11 5.45 22.43
C PHE A 224 10.59 5.43 22.60
N LEU A 225 10.06 6.11 23.62
CA LEU A 225 8.61 6.19 23.85
C LEU A 225 7.86 6.86 22.70
N LEU A 226 8.41 7.96 22.16
CA LEU A 226 7.79 8.68 21.04
C LEU A 226 7.84 7.87 19.73
N LEU A 227 8.91 7.10 19.50
CA LEU A 227 9.04 6.20 18.35
C LEU A 227 8.06 5.05 18.41
N ILE A 228 7.75 4.50 19.60
CA ILE A 228 6.68 3.50 19.76
C ILE A 228 5.36 4.08 19.25
N GLY A 229 4.99 5.27 19.73
CA GLY A 229 3.76 5.95 19.32
C GLY A 229 3.72 6.21 17.82
N ARG A 230 4.80 6.73 17.25
CA ARG A 230 4.90 7.04 15.80
C ARG A 230 4.85 5.78 14.92
N TYR A 231 5.51 4.70 15.35
CA TYR A 231 5.45 3.41 14.66
C TYR A 231 4.05 2.79 14.73
N LEU A 232 3.38 2.88 15.88
CA LEU A 232 2.02 2.39 16.03
C LEU A 232 1.01 3.21 15.21
N ASP A 233 1.10 4.54 15.22
CA ASP A 233 0.27 5.42 14.39
C ASP A 233 0.45 5.10 12.90
N HIS A 234 1.70 4.92 12.46
CA HIS A 234 2.00 4.50 11.09
C HIS A 234 1.36 3.15 10.74
N ARG A 235 1.50 2.14 11.61
CA ARG A 235 0.88 0.82 11.44
C ARG A 235 -0.64 0.91 11.34
N LEU A 236 -1.28 1.68 12.22
CA LEU A 236 -2.74 1.86 12.21
C LEU A 236 -3.22 2.54 10.91
N ARG A 237 -2.52 3.60 10.47
CA ARG A 237 -2.83 4.28 9.20
C ARG A 237 -2.55 3.42 7.97
N ALA A 238 -1.56 2.54 8.03
CA ALA A 238 -1.24 1.62 6.94
C ALA A 238 -2.37 0.58 6.76
N THR A 239 -2.86 0.01 7.86
CA THR A 239 -4.00 -0.92 7.86
C THR A 239 -5.28 -0.27 7.33
N ALA A 240 -5.55 0.99 7.71
CA ALA A 240 -6.70 1.72 7.18
C ALA A 240 -6.60 1.95 5.66
N ARG A 241 -5.39 2.25 5.15
CA ARG A 241 -5.14 2.44 3.71
C ARG A 241 -5.18 1.14 2.91
N SER A 242 -4.73 0.02 3.46
CA SER A 242 -4.77 -1.27 2.75
C SER A 242 -6.20 -1.71 2.46
N ALA A 243 -7.12 -1.57 3.44
CA ALA A 243 -8.53 -1.89 3.23
C ALA A 243 -9.18 -1.09 2.07
N ALA A 244 -8.79 0.17 1.91
CA ALA A 244 -9.23 1.02 0.80
C ALA A 244 -8.58 0.60 -0.53
N ARG A 245 -7.28 0.29 -0.55
CA ARG A 245 -6.58 -0.20 -1.75
C ARG A 245 -7.09 -1.54 -2.22
N ASP A 246 -7.43 -2.45 -1.31
CA ASP A 246 -7.99 -3.75 -1.65
C ASP A 246 -9.36 -3.61 -2.31
N LEU A 247 -10.09 -2.51 -2.09
CA LEU A 247 -11.38 -2.24 -2.77
C LEU A 247 -11.12 -1.68 -4.17
N LEU A 248 -10.10 -0.83 -4.32
CA LEU A 248 -9.66 -0.33 -5.63
C LEU A 248 -9.04 -1.43 -6.48
N ALA A 249 -8.35 -2.42 -5.88
CA ALA A 249 -7.80 -3.58 -6.59
C ALA A 249 -8.88 -4.49 -7.18
N LEU A 250 -10.08 -4.54 -6.57
CA LEU A 250 -11.25 -5.22 -7.16
C LEU A 250 -11.77 -4.49 -8.42
N GLN A 251 -11.33 -3.25 -8.66
CA GLN A 251 -11.64 -2.46 -9.86
C GLN A 251 -10.46 -2.42 -10.83
N ALA A 252 -9.54 -3.39 -10.79
CA ALA A 252 -8.40 -3.44 -11.71
C ALA A 252 -8.88 -3.25 -13.15
N ARG A 253 -8.53 -2.11 -13.76
CA ARG A 253 -9.02 -1.77 -15.09
C ARG A 253 -8.20 -2.51 -16.14
N THR A 254 -8.88 -3.10 -17.09
CA THR A 254 -8.30 -3.66 -18.32
C THR A 254 -8.74 -2.83 -19.50
N ALA A 255 -7.95 -2.85 -20.56
CA ALA A 255 -8.26 -2.26 -21.85
C ALA A 255 -8.13 -3.36 -22.91
N ALA A 256 -9.08 -3.41 -23.85
CA ALA A 256 -8.98 -4.32 -24.99
C ALA A 256 -8.17 -3.64 -26.10
N VAL A 257 -6.95 -4.10 -26.34
CA VAL A 257 -6.09 -3.65 -27.44
C VAL A 257 -6.43 -4.47 -28.69
N LEU A 258 -6.76 -3.78 -29.78
CA LEU A 258 -7.02 -4.34 -31.09
C LEU A 258 -5.70 -4.65 -31.80
N GLN A 259 -5.45 -5.93 -32.04
CA GLN A 259 -4.26 -6.43 -32.73
C GLN A 259 -4.38 -6.25 -34.25
N ALA A 260 -3.25 -6.35 -34.96
CA ALA A 260 -3.19 -6.21 -36.42
C ALA A 260 -3.99 -7.28 -37.18
N ASP A 261 -4.25 -8.44 -36.56
CA ASP A 261 -5.06 -9.54 -37.09
C ASP A 261 -6.58 -9.34 -36.85
N GLY A 262 -6.96 -8.24 -36.19
CA GLY A 262 -8.34 -7.94 -35.81
C GLY A 262 -8.81 -8.62 -34.53
N SER A 263 -7.95 -9.36 -33.82
CA SER A 263 -8.25 -9.92 -32.50
C SER A 263 -8.16 -8.85 -31.40
N GLU A 264 -8.91 -9.04 -30.32
CA GLU A 264 -8.87 -8.16 -29.14
C GLU A 264 -8.08 -8.85 -28.02
N LEU A 265 -7.02 -8.20 -27.55
CA LEU A 265 -6.21 -8.65 -26.42
C LEU A 265 -6.49 -7.79 -25.20
N SER A 266 -6.99 -8.39 -24.13
CA SER A 266 -7.16 -7.69 -22.86
C SER A 266 -5.81 -7.48 -22.19
N VAL A 267 -5.42 -6.22 -21.96
CA VAL A 267 -4.20 -5.84 -21.26
C VAL A 267 -4.52 -4.92 -20.07
N PRO A 268 -3.69 -4.89 -19.01
CA PRO A 268 -3.84 -3.92 -17.94
C PRO A 268 -3.68 -2.50 -18.50
N VAL A 269 -4.49 -1.54 -18.02
CA VAL A 269 -4.48 -0.15 -18.54
C VAL A 269 -3.09 0.50 -18.54
N ARG A 270 -2.23 0.14 -17.60
CA ARG A 270 -0.85 0.66 -17.51
C ARG A 270 0.12 0.11 -18.57
N ASP A 271 -0.22 -1.01 -19.19
CA ASP A 271 0.60 -1.66 -20.21
C ASP A 271 0.15 -1.22 -21.61
N VAL A 272 -0.88 -0.36 -21.70
CA VAL A 272 -1.29 0.35 -22.93
C VAL A 272 -0.23 1.39 -23.28
N VAL A 273 0.24 1.35 -24.51
CA VAL A 273 1.24 2.26 -25.05
C VAL A 273 0.58 3.30 -25.96
N VAL A 274 1.20 4.47 -26.10
CA VAL A 274 0.78 5.49 -27.07
C VAL A 274 0.76 4.86 -28.47
N ASP A 275 -0.29 5.16 -29.23
CA ASP A 275 -0.60 4.60 -30.55
C ASP A 275 -1.18 3.17 -30.55
N ASP A 276 -1.42 2.54 -29.39
CA ASP A 276 -2.23 1.32 -29.34
C ASP A 276 -3.67 1.60 -29.76
N ARG A 277 -4.23 0.70 -30.58
CA ARG A 277 -5.64 0.77 -30.98
C ARG A 277 -6.48 0.09 -29.91
N LEU A 278 -7.43 0.79 -29.30
CA LEU A 278 -8.25 0.28 -28.22
C LEU A 278 -9.69 0.05 -28.70
N ALA A 279 -10.22 -1.15 -28.48
CA ALA A 279 -11.62 -1.44 -28.68
C ALA A 279 -12.39 -1.16 -27.38
N VAL A 280 -13.41 -0.33 -27.44
CA VAL A 280 -14.28 -0.02 -26.29
C VAL A 280 -15.71 -0.42 -26.63
N ALA A 281 -16.25 -1.41 -25.92
CA ALA A 281 -17.61 -1.88 -26.10
C ALA A 281 -18.62 -0.93 -25.42
N PRO A 282 -19.91 -0.97 -25.81
CA PRO A 282 -20.96 -0.27 -25.08
C PRO A 282 -21.04 -0.76 -23.63
N GLY A 283 -21.09 0.16 -22.68
CA GLY A 283 -21.06 -0.10 -21.23
C GLY A 283 -19.66 -0.03 -20.61
N ASP A 284 -18.60 -0.03 -21.41
CA ASP A 284 -17.23 0.08 -20.90
C ASP A 284 -16.81 1.53 -20.69
N ARG A 285 -15.87 1.73 -19.76
CA ARG A 285 -15.24 3.03 -19.55
C ARG A 285 -14.01 3.18 -20.41
N ILE A 286 -13.80 4.40 -20.89
CA ILE A 286 -12.60 4.77 -21.63
C ILE A 286 -11.39 4.72 -20.69
N PRO A 287 -10.38 3.88 -20.96
CA PRO A 287 -9.30 3.60 -20.01
C PRO A 287 -8.24 4.72 -19.94
N VAL A 288 -7.98 5.39 -21.06
CA VAL A 288 -6.96 6.44 -21.24
C VAL A 288 -7.50 7.56 -22.12
N ASP A 289 -6.86 8.73 -22.09
CA ASP A 289 -7.19 9.81 -23.02
C ASP A 289 -6.85 9.35 -24.45
N ALA A 290 -7.82 9.37 -25.35
CA ALA A 290 -7.66 8.81 -26.69
C ALA A 290 -8.49 9.58 -27.73
N VAL A 291 -8.19 9.38 -29.01
CA VAL A 291 -8.95 9.93 -30.13
C VAL A 291 -9.76 8.82 -30.78
N VAL A 292 -11.03 9.09 -31.13
CA VAL A 292 -11.84 8.12 -31.88
C VAL A 292 -11.26 7.97 -33.29
N GLU A 293 -10.84 6.76 -33.63
CA GLU A 293 -10.42 6.40 -34.98
C GLU A 293 -11.62 5.92 -35.81
N GLU A 294 -12.44 5.03 -35.23
CA GLU A 294 -13.60 4.45 -35.90
C GLU A 294 -14.82 4.33 -34.95
N GLY A 295 -16.01 4.46 -35.52
CA GLY A 295 -17.28 4.32 -34.80
C GLY A 295 -17.91 5.66 -34.38
N ALA A 296 -19.12 5.56 -33.83
CA ALA A 296 -19.84 6.67 -33.23
C ALA A 296 -20.65 6.15 -32.04
N SER A 297 -20.67 6.90 -30.94
CA SER A 297 -21.37 6.53 -29.73
C SER A 297 -21.77 7.76 -28.92
N ASP A 298 -22.75 7.57 -28.04
CA ASP A 298 -23.08 8.52 -26.99
C ASP A 298 -22.23 8.20 -25.75
N LEU A 299 -21.71 9.24 -25.09
CA LEU A 299 -20.83 9.14 -23.93
C LEU A 299 -21.46 9.81 -22.73
N ASP A 300 -21.39 9.15 -21.58
CA ASP A 300 -21.65 9.78 -20.30
C ASP A 300 -20.35 10.35 -19.71
N LEU A 301 -20.34 11.69 -19.59
CA LEU A 301 -19.24 12.49 -19.09
C LEU A 301 -19.51 13.01 -17.66
N ALA A 302 -20.56 12.56 -16.97
CA ALA A 302 -20.94 13.09 -15.66
C ALA A 302 -19.83 12.96 -14.61
N LEU A 303 -19.02 11.90 -14.70
CA LEU A 303 -17.89 11.69 -13.79
C LEU A 303 -16.72 12.65 -14.03
N VAL A 304 -16.56 13.13 -15.27
CA VAL A 304 -15.42 13.95 -15.71
C VAL A 304 -15.76 15.44 -15.71
N THR A 305 -16.94 15.77 -16.22
CA THR A 305 -17.40 17.14 -16.47
C THR A 305 -18.51 17.58 -15.51
N GLY A 306 -19.21 16.64 -14.87
CA GLY A 306 -20.40 16.93 -14.06
C GLY A 306 -21.69 17.08 -14.87
N GLU A 307 -21.64 17.00 -16.20
CA GLU A 307 -22.82 17.10 -17.07
C GLU A 307 -23.53 15.75 -17.20
N THR A 308 -24.85 15.74 -16.99
CA THR A 308 -25.67 14.51 -17.04
C THR A 308 -26.21 14.19 -18.43
N ALA A 309 -26.12 15.14 -19.38
CA ALA A 309 -26.56 14.92 -20.75
C ALA A 309 -25.50 14.12 -21.53
N PRO A 310 -25.88 13.04 -22.24
CA PRO A 310 -24.93 12.30 -23.06
C PRO A 310 -24.35 13.16 -24.19
N ALA A 311 -23.03 13.10 -24.35
CA ALA A 311 -22.32 13.78 -25.43
C ALA A 311 -22.09 12.81 -26.60
N ARG A 312 -22.36 13.25 -27.84
CA ARG A 312 -22.04 12.46 -29.03
C ARG A 312 -20.55 12.53 -29.34
N ALA A 313 -19.96 11.38 -29.61
CA ALA A 313 -18.60 11.24 -30.11
C ALA A 313 -18.58 10.47 -31.43
N GLY A 314 -17.77 10.95 -32.37
CA GLY A 314 -17.49 10.30 -33.66
C GLY A 314 -16.01 10.38 -34.01
N ALA A 315 -15.65 9.80 -35.16
CA ALA A 315 -14.27 9.76 -35.65
C ALA A 315 -13.61 11.15 -35.66
N GLY A 316 -12.44 11.25 -35.03
CA GLY A 316 -11.65 12.48 -34.86
C GLY A 316 -11.85 13.18 -33.51
N ASP A 317 -12.89 12.83 -32.74
CA ASP A 317 -13.13 13.45 -31.43
C ASP A 317 -12.16 12.94 -30.36
N ARG A 318 -11.76 13.82 -29.44
CA ARG A 318 -10.92 13.50 -28.29
C ARG A 318 -11.78 13.11 -27.09
N LEU A 319 -11.51 11.94 -26.53
CA LEU A 319 -12.25 11.39 -25.41
C LEU A 319 -11.38 11.35 -24.15
N PRO A 320 -11.87 11.90 -23.03
CA PRO A 320 -11.14 11.84 -21.77
C PRO A 320 -11.26 10.47 -21.12
N ALA A 321 -10.21 10.06 -20.41
CA ALA A 321 -10.21 8.87 -19.57
C ALA A 321 -11.34 8.95 -18.52
N GLY A 322 -12.03 7.82 -18.31
CA GLY A 322 -13.11 7.69 -17.33
C GLY A 322 -14.52 7.98 -17.85
N ALA A 323 -14.65 8.52 -19.07
CA ALA A 323 -15.94 8.61 -19.78
C ALA A 323 -16.55 7.21 -19.96
N LEU A 324 -17.87 7.11 -19.90
CA LEU A 324 -18.59 5.84 -20.07
C LEU A 324 -19.18 5.77 -21.47
N ASN A 325 -18.84 4.72 -22.22
CA ASN A 325 -19.40 4.46 -23.53
C ASN A 325 -20.81 3.88 -23.41
N LEU A 326 -21.82 4.43 -24.11
CA LEU A 326 -23.22 4.04 -23.90
C LEU A 326 -23.80 3.16 -25.01
N THR A 327 -23.58 3.51 -26.29
CA THR A 327 -24.40 2.95 -27.39
C THR A 327 -23.60 2.13 -28.40
N GLY A 328 -22.59 2.71 -29.04
CA GLY A 328 -21.81 2.09 -30.12
C GLY A 328 -20.44 1.59 -29.68
N ARG A 329 -19.91 0.57 -30.39
CA ARG A 329 -18.50 0.17 -30.24
C ARG A 329 -17.60 1.25 -30.85
N LEU A 330 -16.56 1.65 -30.12
CA LEU A 330 -15.58 2.62 -30.55
C LEU A 330 -14.21 1.95 -30.71
N VAL A 331 -13.45 2.39 -31.72
CA VAL A 331 -12.01 2.12 -31.82
C VAL A 331 -11.28 3.41 -31.57
N LEU A 332 -10.43 3.43 -30.55
CA LEU A 332 -9.69 4.61 -30.09
C LEU A 332 -8.19 4.43 -30.34
N ARG A 333 -7.46 5.55 -30.40
CA ARG A 333 -5.99 5.58 -30.48
C ARG A 333 -5.40 6.64 -29.55
#